data_AF-A0A1Q3D234-F1
#
_entry.id   AF-A0A1Q3D234-F1
#
_cell.length_a   1.000
_cell.length_b   1.000
_cell.length_c   1.000
_cell.angle_alpha   90.00
_cell.angle_beta   90.00
_cell.angle_gamma   90.00
#
_symmetry.space_group_name_H-M   'P 1'
#
loop_
_entity.id
_entity.type
_entity.pdbx_description
1 polymer ?
#
loop_
_entity_poly.entity_id
_entity_poly.type
_entity_poly.pdbx_seq_one_letter_code
_entity_poly.pdbx_strand_id
1 'polypeptide(L)'
;LQINIQKKLNCVNQKLNIAITRIAKPYGHPNIIAEFITGQLKNRVSFRKVMKKAIELTEQANTKGIQIQIAGRIDGKEIEQIEWIREGRVPLQTIRAKIRFGFQKTQMRKEVEYQEIQIHKENNNPNLRVAYTTKY
;
A
#
# COMPACT_ATOMS: atom_id res chain seq x y z
N LEU A 1 1.68 -22.57 -9.82
CA LEU A 1 0.63 -21.59 -9.44
C LEU A 1 -0.78 -22.13 -9.69
N GLN A 2 -1.14 -22.46 -10.93
CA GLN A 2 -2.49 -22.93 -11.29
C GLN A 2 -2.94 -24.18 -10.52
N ILE A 3 -2.08 -25.20 -10.40
CA ILE A 3 -2.36 -26.44 -9.66
C ILE A 3 -2.64 -26.18 -8.17
N ASN A 4 -1.89 -25.27 -7.53
CA ASN A 4 -2.07 -24.94 -6.12
C ASN A 4 -3.40 -24.21 -5.87
N ILE A 5 -3.79 -23.32 -6.79
CA ILE A 5 -5.05 -22.57 -6.69
C ILE A 5 -6.24 -23.51 -6.95
N GLN A 6 -6.14 -24.40 -7.95
CA GLN A 6 -7.19 -25.36 -8.27
C GLN A 6 -7.45 -26.35 -7.12
N LYS A 7 -6.38 -26.87 -6.48
CA LYS A 7 -6.50 -27.73 -5.29
C LYS A 7 -7.17 -27.01 -4.11
N LYS A 8 -6.91 -25.70 -3.94
CA LYS A 8 -7.48 -24.93 -2.83
C LYS A 8 -8.95 -24.55 -3.05
N LEU A 9 -9.38 -24.41 -4.30
CA LEU A 9 -10.74 -24.04 -4.67
C LEU A 9 -11.67 -25.26 -4.90
N ASN A 10 -11.18 -26.49 -4.75
CA ASN A 10 -11.93 -27.73 -5.01
C ASN A 10 -12.69 -27.73 -6.35
N CYS A 11 -12.10 -27.10 -7.39
CA CYS A 11 -12.72 -27.03 -8.71
C CYS A 11 -12.44 -28.33 -9.47
N VAL A 12 -13.26 -29.35 -9.22
CA VAL A 12 -13.16 -30.67 -9.89
C VAL A 12 -13.61 -30.58 -11.36
N ASN A 13 -14.54 -29.68 -11.69
CA ASN A 13 -15.15 -29.58 -13.04
C ASN A 13 -14.99 -28.23 -13.76
N GLN A 14 -14.21 -27.29 -13.24
CA GLN A 14 -14.03 -25.96 -13.87
C GLN A 14 -12.56 -25.68 -14.21
N LYS A 15 -12.31 -25.27 -15.46
CA LYS A 15 -10.98 -24.86 -15.94
C LYS A 15 -10.70 -23.43 -15.51
N LEU A 16 -9.66 -23.25 -14.70
CA LEU A 16 -9.20 -21.94 -14.22
C LEU A 16 -8.21 -21.33 -15.22
N ASN A 17 -8.54 -20.18 -15.79
CA ASN A 17 -7.62 -19.39 -16.61
C ASN A 17 -7.03 -18.25 -15.77
N ILE A 18 -5.70 -18.20 -15.70
CA ILE A 18 -4.96 -17.17 -14.96
C ILE A 18 -4.23 -16.28 -15.97
N ALA A 19 -4.51 -14.98 -15.95
CA ALA A 19 -3.78 -13.99 -16.73
C ALA A 19 -2.95 -13.10 -15.81
N ILE A 20 -1.65 -12.97 -16.11
CA ILE A 20 -0.75 -12.07 -15.39
C ILE A 20 -0.63 -10.79 -16.21
N THR A 21 -0.99 -9.66 -15.61
CA THR A 21 -0.85 -8.34 -16.24
C THR A 21 0.29 -7.58 -15.58
N ARG A 22 1.15 -6.97 -16.41
CA ARG A 22 2.25 -6.15 -15.91
C ARG A 22 1.76 -4.73 -15.64
N ILE A 23 2.12 -4.19 -14.49
CA ILE A 23 1.83 -2.81 -14.11
C ILE A 23 2.94 -1.93 -14.69
N ALA A 24 2.59 -0.96 -15.54
CA ALA A 24 3.57 -0.07 -16.18
C ALA A 24 4.31 0.82 -15.18
N LYS A 25 3.60 1.35 -14.17
CA LYS A 25 4.15 2.20 -13.11
C LYS A 25 3.89 1.56 -11.73
N PRO A 26 4.80 0.70 -11.23
CA PRO A 26 4.56 -0.07 -10.02
C PRO A 26 4.38 0.81 -8.78
N TYR A 27 5.22 1.84 -8.62
CA TYR A 27 5.12 2.83 -7.54
C TYR A 27 3.86 3.70 -7.60
N GLY A 28 3.08 3.59 -8.68
CA GLY A 28 1.76 4.18 -8.75
C GLY A 28 0.68 3.39 -8.02
N HIS A 29 0.97 2.18 -7.53
CA HIS A 29 0.01 1.33 -6.84
C HIS A 29 0.27 1.36 -5.32
N PRO A 30 -0.73 1.66 -4.47
CA PRO A 30 -0.52 1.84 -3.05
C PRO A 30 -0.01 0.56 -2.35
N ASN A 31 -0.46 -0.63 -2.75
CA ASN A 31 0.04 -1.89 -2.20
C ASN A 31 1.55 -2.10 -2.43
N ILE A 32 2.07 -1.70 -3.60
CA ILE A 32 3.50 -1.85 -3.92
C ILE A 32 4.33 -0.88 -3.09
N ILE A 33 3.84 0.35 -2.89
CA ILE A 33 4.49 1.31 -1.99
C ILE A 33 4.46 0.82 -0.53
N ALA A 34 3.35 0.23 -0.08
CA ALA A 34 3.28 -0.34 1.27
C ALA A 34 4.28 -1.48 1.47
N GLU A 35 4.41 -2.37 0.47
CA GLU A 35 5.42 -3.44 0.49
C GLU A 35 6.85 -2.89 0.48
N PHE A 36 7.12 -1.85 -0.31
CA PHE A 36 8.40 -1.16 -0.30
C PHE A 36 8.72 -0.59 1.09
N ILE A 37 7.79 0.16 1.70
CA ILE A 37 7.97 0.76 3.02
C ILE A 37 8.24 -0.32 4.06
N THR A 38 7.43 -1.38 4.11
CA THR A 38 7.64 -2.48 5.06
C THR A 38 8.97 -3.23 4.83
N GLY A 39 9.39 -3.41 3.58
CA GLY A 39 10.69 -4.00 3.26
C GLY A 39 11.86 -3.15 3.77
N GLN A 40 11.81 -1.84 3.58
CA GLN A 40 12.84 -0.93 4.09
C GLN A 40 12.87 -0.88 5.62
N LEU A 41 11.70 -0.92 6.26
CA LEU A 41 11.58 -0.92 7.72
C LEU A 41 12.11 -2.23 8.32
N LYS A 42 11.85 -3.39 7.68
CA LYS A 42 12.48 -4.68 8.03
C LYS A 42 14.01 -4.62 7.98
N ASN A 43 14.55 -3.87 7.03
CA ASN A 43 15.99 -3.62 6.90
C ASN A 43 16.52 -2.56 7.89
N ARG A 44 15.70 -2.11 8.84
CA ARG A 44 16.03 -1.12 9.89
C ARG A 44 16.44 0.25 9.34
N VAL A 45 15.95 0.62 8.17
CA VAL A 45 16.09 1.98 7.66
C VAL A 45 15.17 2.89 8.45
N SER A 46 15.67 4.08 8.85
CA SER A 46 14.86 5.07 9.56
C SER A 46 13.56 5.39 8.80
N PHE A 47 12.42 5.29 9.48
CA PHE A 47 11.11 5.45 8.88
C PHE A 47 10.92 6.80 8.17
N ARG A 48 11.52 7.89 8.69
CA ARG A 48 11.48 9.22 8.05
C ARG A 48 12.13 9.21 6.66
N LYS A 49 13.26 8.49 6.52
CA LYS A 49 13.95 8.33 5.23
C LYS A 49 13.09 7.50 4.28
N VAL A 50 12.48 6.44 4.78
CA VAL A 50 11.60 5.56 4.00
C VAL A 50 10.37 6.32 3.49
N MET A 51 9.71 7.11 4.35
CA MET A 51 8.56 7.94 3.96
C MET A 51 8.92 8.95 2.87
N LYS A 52 10.03 9.70 3.03
CA LYS A 52 10.51 10.63 2.00
C LYS A 52 10.80 9.92 0.68
N LYS A 53 11.46 8.77 0.72
CA LYS A 53 11.76 7.98 -0.49
C LYS A 53 10.49 7.44 -1.15
N ALA A 54 9.50 7.02 -0.36
CA ALA A 54 8.22 6.56 -0.88
C ALA A 54 7.44 7.68 -1.59
N ILE A 55 7.47 8.90 -1.07
CA ILE A 55 6.89 10.09 -1.73
C ILE A 55 7.59 10.34 -3.07
N GLU A 56 8.93 10.42 -3.07
CA GLU A 56 9.73 10.64 -4.30
C GLU A 56 9.44 9.59 -5.39
N LEU A 57 9.39 8.30 -5.02
CA LEU A 57 9.07 7.21 -5.95
C LEU A 57 7.63 7.30 -6.48
N THR A 58 6.72 7.80 -5.66
CA THR A 58 5.32 7.97 -6.04
C THR A 58 5.17 9.17 -6.97
N GLU A 59 5.85 10.29 -6.73
CA GLU A 59 5.86 11.46 -7.62
C GLU A 59 6.34 11.09 -9.03
N GLN A 60 7.40 10.29 -9.15
CA GLN A 60 7.90 9.75 -10.43
C GLN A 60 6.83 8.91 -11.17
N ALA A 61 5.85 8.38 -10.45
CA ALA A 61 4.73 7.63 -11.01
C ALA A 61 3.55 8.52 -11.50
N ASN A 62 3.73 9.84 -11.58
CA ASN A 62 2.76 10.87 -12.02
C ASN A 62 1.47 10.91 -11.18
N THR A 63 1.62 11.06 -9.87
CA THR A 63 0.49 11.13 -8.92
C THR A 63 0.18 12.55 -8.53
N LYS A 64 -1.11 12.89 -8.31
CA LYS A 64 -1.50 14.24 -7.87
C LYS A 64 -1.31 14.49 -6.38
N GLY A 65 -1.25 13.42 -5.58
CA GLY A 65 -1.06 13.49 -4.16
C GLY A 65 -0.95 12.11 -3.54
N ILE A 66 -0.30 12.07 -2.38
CA ILE A 66 -0.13 10.89 -1.54
C ILE A 66 -0.27 11.29 -0.07
N GLN A 67 -1.00 10.48 0.69
CA GLN A 67 -0.96 10.52 2.16
C GLN A 67 -0.45 9.18 2.63
N ILE A 68 0.60 9.17 3.45
CA ILE A 68 1.18 7.98 4.09
C ILE A 68 0.97 8.13 5.59
N GLN A 69 0.37 7.12 6.20
CA GLN A 69 0.30 6.98 7.65
C GLN A 69 1.15 5.79 8.08
N ILE A 70 1.82 5.87 9.23
CA ILE A 70 2.47 4.75 9.89
C ILE A 70 2.10 4.84 11.36
N ALA A 71 1.52 3.77 11.89
CA ALA A 71 1.22 3.63 13.31
C ALA A 71 2.17 2.63 13.98
N GLY A 72 2.24 2.62 15.32
CA GLY A 72 2.89 1.58 16.09
C GLY A 72 4.13 2.05 16.87
N ARG A 73 4.85 1.08 17.45
CA ARG A 73 6.10 1.31 18.17
C ARG A 73 7.22 1.58 17.17
N ILE A 74 7.50 2.84 16.88
CA ILE A 74 8.47 3.23 15.86
C ILE A 74 9.79 3.56 16.56
N ASP A 75 10.92 3.11 16.00
CA ASP A 75 12.27 3.44 16.46
C ASP A 75 12.59 2.93 17.88
N GLY A 76 12.01 1.77 18.26
CA GLY A 76 12.22 1.17 19.57
C GLY A 76 11.55 1.92 20.73
N LYS A 77 10.61 2.84 20.42
CA LYS A 77 9.81 3.50 21.46
C LYS A 77 8.85 2.50 22.11
N GLU A 78 8.73 2.60 23.42
CA GLU A 78 7.84 1.75 24.22
C GLU A 78 6.36 2.06 23.97
N ILE A 79 6.03 3.27 23.52
CA ILE A 79 4.67 3.75 23.30
C ILE A 79 4.40 3.80 21.80
N GLU A 80 3.22 3.32 21.39
CA GLU A 80 2.76 3.43 20.01
C GLU A 80 2.54 4.89 19.62
N GLN A 81 3.06 5.27 18.45
CA GLN A 81 2.90 6.59 17.87
C GLN A 81 2.30 6.48 16.47
N ILE A 82 1.55 7.49 16.09
CA ILE A 82 0.99 7.62 14.74
C ILE A 82 1.66 8.80 14.08
N GLU A 83 2.41 8.54 13.01
CA GLU A 83 3.04 9.57 12.20
C GLU A 83 2.47 9.50 10.79
N TRP A 84 2.07 10.66 10.26
CA TRP A 84 1.53 10.76 8.91
C TRP A 84 2.18 11.91 8.17
N ILE A 85 2.38 11.71 6.87
CA ILE A 85 2.88 12.73 5.95
C ILE A 85 1.93 12.77 4.77
N ARG A 86 1.60 13.98 4.33
CA ARG A 86 0.74 14.23 3.19
C ARG A 86 1.44 15.18 2.23
N GLU A 87 1.50 14.78 0.97
CA GLU A 87 2.06 15.54 -0.14
C GLU A 87 1.01 15.69 -1.24
N GLY A 88 0.85 16.90 -1.78
CA GLY A 88 -0.13 17.19 -2.83
C GLY A 88 -1.62 17.10 -2.39
N ARG A 89 -2.51 16.88 -3.37
CA ARG A 89 -3.97 16.90 -3.16
C ARG A 89 -4.53 15.49 -2.91
N VAL A 90 -5.17 15.32 -1.75
CA VAL A 90 -5.84 14.09 -1.33
C VAL A 90 -7.19 14.43 -0.69
N PRO A 91 -8.26 14.59 -1.48
CA PRO A 91 -9.56 15.01 -0.96
C PRO A 91 -10.37 13.81 -0.41
N LEU A 92 -10.22 13.51 0.88
CA LEU A 92 -10.85 12.35 1.54
C LEU A 92 -12.39 12.41 1.61
N GLN A 93 -12.95 13.62 1.68
CA GLN A 93 -14.41 13.82 1.75
C GLN A 93 -15.08 13.77 0.38
N THR A 94 -14.31 13.89 -0.70
CA THR A 94 -14.86 13.99 -2.06
C THR A 94 -15.05 12.60 -2.65
N ILE A 95 -16.27 12.07 -2.58
CA ILE A 95 -16.64 10.74 -3.11
C ILE A 95 -16.29 10.58 -4.61
N ARG A 96 -16.37 11.67 -5.39
CA ARG A 96 -16.03 11.70 -6.82
C ARG A 96 -14.53 11.56 -7.09
N ALA A 97 -13.68 11.79 -6.10
CA ALA A 97 -12.23 11.67 -6.27
C ALA A 97 -11.83 10.20 -6.41
N LYS A 98 -10.99 9.91 -7.41
CA LYS A 98 -10.47 8.56 -7.65
C LYS A 98 -9.29 8.29 -6.74
N ILE A 99 -9.59 7.87 -5.51
CA ILE A 99 -8.59 7.56 -4.49
C ILE A 99 -8.39 6.05 -4.43
N ARG A 100 -7.13 5.61 -4.52
CA ARG A 100 -6.76 4.22 -4.19
C ARG A 100 -6.19 4.16 -2.79
N PHE A 101 -6.54 3.09 -2.10
CA PHE A 101 -6.09 2.76 -0.75
C PHE A 101 -5.19 1.53 -0.81
N GLY A 102 -4.15 1.53 0.01
CA GLY A 102 -3.35 0.34 0.30
C GLY A 102 -3.22 0.20 1.79
N PHE A 103 -3.12 -1.04 2.25
CA PHE A 103 -2.96 -1.37 3.65
C PHE A 103 -2.05 -2.58 3.78
N GLN A 104 -1.03 -2.46 4.62
CA GLN A 104 -0.14 -3.56 4.94
C GLN A 104 0.12 -3.55 6.44
N LYS A 105 0.00 -4.71 7.09
CA LYS A 105 0.55 -4.96 8.43
C LYS A 105 1.90 -5.62 8.28
N THR A 106 2.84 -5.26 9.14
CA THR A 106 4.12 -5.95 9.26
C THR A 106 4.34 -6.35 10.71
N GLN A 107 5.14 -7.39 10.94
CA GLN A 107 5.63 -7.74 12.26
C GLN A 107 7.15 -7.68 12.22
N MET A 108 7.73 -6.98 13.19
CA MET A 108 9.17 -6.81 13.34
C MET A 108 9.72 -7.75 14.42
N ARG A 109 10.99 -8.14 14.32
CA ARG A 109 11.60 -9.21 15.16
C ARG A 109 11.71 -8.88 16.65
N LYS A 110 11.52 -7.64 17.09
CA LYS A 110 11.35 -7.30 18.51
C LYS A 110 9.99 -6.62 18.66
N GLU A 111 9.20 -7.09 19.63
CA GLU A 111 7.99 -6.44 20.15
C GLU A 111 7.03 -5.85 19.10
N VAL A 112 6.36 -6.72 18.35
CA VAL A 112 5.12 -6.47 17.59
C VAL A 112 4.85 -5.00 17.23
N GLU A 113 5.63 -4.46 16.30
CA GLU A 113 5.38 -3.14 15.70
C GLU A 113 4.26 -3.27 14.65
N TYR A 114 3.03 -2.88 14.99
CA TYR A 114 1.93 -2.82 14.02
C TYR A 114 1.99 -1.54 13.20
N GLN A 115 2.60 -1.62 12.02
CA GLN A 115 2.49 -0.51 11.07
C GLN A 115 1.25 -0.66 10.24
N GLU A 116 0.27 0.22 10.48
CA GLU A 116 -0.82 0.48 9.56
C GLU A 116 -0.36 1.52 8.55
N ILE A 117 -0.17 1.09 7.30
CA ILE A 117 0.20 1.97 6.20
C ILE A 117 -1.04 2.26 5.37
N GLN A 118 -1.63 3.45 5.55
CA GLN A 118 -2.70 3.93 4.68
C GLN A 118 -2.11 4.82 3.60
N ILE A 119 -2.26 4.44 2.34
CA ILE A 119 -1.81 5.22 1.19
C ILE A 119 -3.00 5.68 0.38
N HIS A 120 -3.25 6.99 0.34
CA HIS A 120 -4.31 7.59 -0.45
C HIS A 120 -3.73 8.28 -1.68
N LYS A 121 -4.11 7.83 -2.87
CA LYS A 121 -3.59 8.39 -4.12
C LYS A 121 -4.70 8.82 -5.07
N GLU A 122 -4.70 10.08 -5.49
CA GLU A 122 -5.56 10.56 -6.57
C GLU A 122 -4.94 10.21 -7.95
N ASN A 123 -5.71 9.49 -8.77
CA ASN A 123 -5.27 9.02 -10.10
C ASN A 123 -5.55 10.04 -11.22
N ASN A 124 -4.60 10.16 -12.14
CA ASN A 124 -4.75 10.91 -13.40
C ASN A 124 -5.46 10.13 -14.53
N ASN A 125 -5.66 8.81 -14.39
CA ASN A 125 -6.24 8.00 -15.47
C ASN A 125 -7.79 7.89 -15.35
N PRO A 126 -8.57 8.41 -16.31
CA PRO A 126 -10.02 8.37 -16.27
C PRO A 126 -10.64 6.97 -16.42
N ASN A 127 -9.92 5.97 -16.95
CA ASN A 127 -10.51 4.67 -17.32
C ASN A 127 -10.42 3.56 -16.25
N LEU A 128 -9.76 3.81 -15.12
CA LEU A 128 -9.66 2.83 -14.03
C LEU A 128 -10.83 2.97 -13.06
N ARG A 129 -11.78 2.03 -13.11
CA ARG A 129 -12.78 1.81 -12.06
C ARG A 129 -12.04 1.34 -10.79
N VAL A 130 -12.25 2.04 -9.68
CA VAL A 130 -11.62 1.70 -8.38
C VAL A 130 -12.64 0.91 -7.57
N ALA A 131 -12.25 -0.26 -7.06
CA ALA A 131 -13.04 -1.01 -6.10
C ALA A 131 -12.88 -0.36 -4.71
N TYR A 132 -13.98 0.01 -4.08
CA TYR A 132 -14.00 0.49 -2.70
C TYR A 132 -13.75 -0.71 -1.79
N THR A 133 -12.69 -0.68 -0.99
CA THR A 133 -12.50 -1.66 0.09
C THR A 133 -12.86 -0.98 1.40
N THR A 134 -14.06 -1.28 1.89
CA THR A 134 -14.50 -0.87 3.22
C THR A 134 -13.90 -1.89 4.20
N LYS A 135 -13.03 -1.45 5.10
CA LYS A 135 -12.63 -2.24 6.28
C LYS A 135 -13.40 -1.72 7.48
N TYR A 136 -14.23 -2.59 8.05
CA TYR A 136 -14.61 -2.55 9.46
C TYR A 136 -13.56 -3.31 10.27
#